data_AF-A0A7W0RQG4-F1
#
_entry.id   AF-A0A7W0RQG4-F1
#
_cell.length_a   1.000
_cell.length_b   1.000
_cell.length_c   1.000
_cell.angle_alpha   90.00
_cell.angle_beta   90.00
_cell.angle_gamma   90.00
#
_symmetry.space_group_name_H-M   'P 1'
#
loop_
_entity.id
_entity.type
_entity.pdbx_description
1 polymer ?
#
loop_
_entity_poly.entity_id
_entity_poly.type
_entity_poly.pdbx_seq_one_letter_code
_entity_poly.pdbx_strand_id
1 'polypeptide(L)'
;MLTPSLALLLLAQSAPRFTSSLAVVFLVLILGGVLGWLIAAALGFSRARAFGPSIRWFALAAVSLVVFHLHIIAFAFYGTYETDIDKVLSFGVFVLLWIVLGAICAITGFLNLTRSSPRP
;
A
#
# COMPACT_ATOMS: atom_id res chain seq x y z
N MET A 1 -23.57 3.09 33.81
CA MET A 1 -23.35 4.05 32.72
C MET A 1 -21.86 4.40 32.72
N LEU A 2 -21.08 3.84 31.79
CA LEU A 2 -19.66 4.20 31.63
C LEU A 2 -19.62 5.62 31.09
N THR A 3 -19.06 6.56 31.85
CA THR A 3 -18.92 7.95 31.42
C THR A 3 -17.98 8.04 30.21
N PRO A 4 -18.22 8.92 29.24
CA PRO A 4 -17.39 9.05 28.02
C PRO A 4 -15.92 9.35 28.35
N SER A 5 -15.65 9.98 29.49
CA SER A 5 -14.32 10.21 30.04
C SER A 5 -13.59 8.92 30.43
N LEU A 6 -14.29 7.92 30.99
CA LEU A 6 -13.70 6.64 31.40
C LEU A 6 -13.44 5.75 30.16
N ALA A 7 -14.29 5.85 29.13
CA ALA A 7 -14.06 5.21 27.83
C ALA A 7 -12.83 5.80 27.11
N LEU A 8 -12.66 7.13 27.13
CA LEU A 8 -11.47 7.81 26.61
C LEU A 8 -10.19 7.40 27.35
N LEU A 9 -10.26 7.25 28.68
CA LEU A 9 -9.11 6.86 29.50
C LEU A 9 -8.71 5.40 29.25
N LEU A 10 -9.69 4.51 29.07
CA LEU A 10 -9.45 3.12 28.67
C LEU A 10 -8.89 3.02 27.25
N LEU A 11 -9.37 3.85 26.32
CA LEU A 11 -8.85 3.90 24.95
C LEU A 11 -7.39 4.42 24.93
N ALA A 12 -7.08 5.44 25.74
CA ALA A 12 -5.72 5.96 25.91
C ALA A 12 -4.76 4.93 26.54
N GLN A 13 -5.27 4.07 27.44
CA GLN A 13 -4.48 2.97 28.03
C GLN A 13 -4.27 1.81 27.04
N SER A 14 -5.20 1.64 26.09
CA SER A 14 -5.09 0.66 25.00
C SER A 14 -4.24 1.14 23.81
N ALA A 15 -3.65 2.34 23.90
CA ALA A 15 -2.72 2.83 22.90
C ALA A 15 -1.66 1.74 22.65
N PRO A 16 -1.57 1.18 21.42
CA PRO A 16 -0.67 0.09 21.15
C PRO A 16 0.74 0.60 21.41
N ARG A 17 1.37 0.09 22.47
CA ARG A 17 2.79 0.30 22.71
C ARG A 17 3.49 -0.37 21.54
N PHE A 18 3.97 0.44 20.59
CA PHE A 18 4.83 -0.03 19.51
C PHE A 18 6.06 -0.63 20.17
N THR A 19 6.05 -1.95 20.33
CA THR A 19 7.20 -2.67 20.84
C THR A 19 8.25 -2.69 19.73
N SER A 20 9.53 -2.72 20.10
CA SER A 20 10.63 -2.69 19.14
C SER A 20 10.54 -3.81 18.09
N SER A 21 9.97 -4.97 18.43
CA SER A 21 9.75 -6.07 17.46
C SER A 21 8.70 -5.74 16.39
N LEU A 22 7.66 -4.95 16.69
CA LEU A 22 6.67 -4.50 15.70
C LEU A 22 7.31 -3.55 14.67
N ALA A 23 8.21 -2.68 15.11
CA ALA A 23 8.95 -1.79 14.21
C ALA A 23 9.86 -2.58 13.25
N VAL A 24 10.55 -3.62 13.74
CA VAL A 24 11.38 -4.49 12.89
C VAL A 24 10.53 -5.24 11.88
N VAL A 25 9.41 -5.83 12.31
CA VAL A 25 8.49 -6.54 11.40
C VAL A 25 7.94 -5.61 10.32
N PHE A 26 7.55 -4.39 10.70
CA PHE A 26 7.07 -3.38 9.76
C PHE A 26 8.15 -3.00 8.73
N LEU A 27 9.39 -2.79 9.18
CA LEU A 27 10.51 -2.46 8.31
C LEU A 27 10.82 -3.60 7.32
N VAL A 28 10.79 -4.85 7.78
CA VAL A 28 10.98 -6.03 6.91
C VAL A 28 9.85 -6.15 5.88
N LEU A 29 8.59 -5.97 6.28
CA LEU A 29 7.44 -5.99 5.37
C LEU A 29 7.52 -4.90 4.31
N ILE A 30 7.91 -3.69 4.70
CA ILE A 30 8.06 -2.56 3.79
C ILE A 30 9.18 -2.82 2.78
N LEU A 31 10.37 -3.20 3.24
CA LEU A 31 11.51 -3.47 2.36
C LEU A 31 11.25 -4.67 1.44
N GLY A 32 10.71 -5.75 1.99
CA GLY A 32 10.32 -6.93 1.23
C GLY A 32 9.24 -6.61 0.19
N GLY A 33 8.25 -5.78 0.57
CA GLY A 33 7.21 -5.29 -0.33
C GLY A 33 7.79 -4.47 -1.48
N VAL A 34 8.60 -3.44 -1.18
CA VAL A 34 9.28 -2.62 -2.20
C VAL A 34 10.05 -3.50 -3.18
N LEU A 35 10.86 -4.44 -2.67
CA LEU A 35 11.67 -5.31 -3.51
C LEU A 35 10.80 -6.25 -4.37
N GLY A 36 9.78 -6.86 -3.77
CA GLY A 36 8.85 -7.75 -4.46
C GLY A 36 8.09 -7.05 -5.58
N TRP A 37 7.54 -5.85 -5.32
CA TRP A 37 6.84 -5.05 -6.32
C TRP A 37 7.78 -4.51 -7.40
N LEU A 38 9.03 -4.18 -7.05
CA LEU A 38 10.03 -3.75 -8.03
C LEU A 38 10.39 -4.87 -9.00
N ILE A 39 10.58 -6.09 -8.49
CA ILE A 39 10.82 -7.28 -9.31
C ILE A 39 9.60 -7.54 -10.20
N ALA A 40 8.38 -7.49 -9.64
CA ALA A 40 7.16 -7.68 -10.41
C ALA A 40 7.00 -6.63 -11.53
N ALA A 41 7.33 -5.37 -11.26
CA ALA A 41 7.32 -4.30 -12.25
C ALA A 41 8.36 -4.56 -13.35
N ALA A 42 9.61 -4.88 -12.99
CA ALA A 42 10.67 -5.15 -13.95
C ALA A 42 10.36 -6.37 -14.84
N LEU A 43 9.88 -7.46 -14.26
CA LEU A 43 9.43 -8.64 -14.99
C LEU A 43 8.21 -8.34 -15.86
N GLY A 44 7.27 -7.54 -15.35
CA GLY A 44 6.10 -7.08 -16.10
C GLY A 44 6.48 -6.25 -17.32
N PHE A 45 7.38 -5.27 -17.20
CA PHE A 45 7.80 -4.45 -18.33
C PHE A 45 8.68 -5.20 -19.34
N SER A 46 9.56 -6.08 -18.87
CA SER A 46 10.39 -6.90 -19.76
C SER A 46 9.56 -7.86 -20.62
N ARG A 47 8.46 -8.39 -20.07
CA ARG A 47 7.57 -9.34 -20.74
C ARG A 47 6.34 -8.68 -21.37
N ALA A 48 6.11 -7.40 -21.14
CA ALA A 48 4.96 -6.66 -21.65
C ALA A 48 4.79 -6.73 -23.18
N ARG A 49 5.89 -6.77 -23.94
CA ARG A 49 5.82 -6.91 -25.42
C ARG A 49 5.42 -8.31 -25.87
N ALA A 50 5.71 -9.35 -25.08
CA ALA A 50 5.52 -10.74 -25.49
C ALA A 50 4.16 -11.31 -25.10
N PHE A 51 3.54 -10.83 -24.01
CA PHE A 51 2.33 -11.43 -23.42
C PHE A 51 1.08 -10.54 -23.52
N GLY A 52 1.15 -9.43 -24.25
CA GLY A 52 -0.02 -8.62 -24.60
C GLY A 52 -0.45 -7.60 -23.53
N PRO A 53 -1.66 -7.02 -23.69
CA PRO A 53 -2.10 -5.84 -22.92
C PRO A 53 -2.25 -6.09 -21.42
N SER A 54 -2.66 -7.29 -21.01
CA SER A 54 -2.91 -7.65 -19.61
C SER A 54 -1.67 -7.49 -18.73
N ILE A 55 -0.50 -7.93 -19.20
CA ILE A 55 0.77 -7.83 -18.46
C ILE A 55 1.16 -6.36 -18.23
N ARG A 56 0.80 -5.46 -19.15
CA ARG A 56 1.07 -4.01 -19.01
C ARG A 56 0.30 -3.42 -17.83
N TRP A 57 -0.96 -3.83 -17.65
CA TRP A 57 -1.80 -3.40 -16.52
C TRP A 57 -1.29 -3.96 -15.19
N PHE A 58 -0.81 -5.21 -15.15
CA PHE A 58 -0.17 -5.76 -13.95
C PHE A 58 1.15 -5.06 -13.60
N ALA A 59 1.96 -4.69 -14.60
CA ALA A 59 3.18 -3.91 -14.37
C ALA A 59 2.85 -2.52 -13.78
N LEU A 60 1.82 -1.85 -14.28
CA LEU A 60 1.34 -0.58 -13.73
C LEU A 60 0.82 -0.72 -12.30
N ALA A 61 0.12 -1.81 -11.98
CA ALA A 61 -0.30 -2.11 -10.61
C ALA A 61 0.91 -2.26 -9.67
N ALA A 62 1.93 -3.01 -10.09
CA ALA A 62 3.16 -3.18 -9.32
C ALA A 62 3.89 -1.85 -9.09
N VAL A 63 3.99 -0.98 -10.11
CA VAL A 63 4.57 0.36 -9.95
C VAL A 63 3.79 1.21 -8.95
N SER A 64 2.46 1.20 -9.02
CA SER A 64 1.63 1.94 -8.07
C SER A 64 1.87 1.45 -6.64
N LEU A 65 2.04 0.14 -6.42
CA LEU A 65 2.35 -0.41 -5.11
C LEU A 65 3.77 -0.07 -4.65
N VAL A 66 4.77 0.01 -5.54
CA VAL A 66 6.09 0.55 -5.18
C VAL A 66 5.96 1.99 -4.67
N VAL A 67 5.23 2.84 -5.39
CA VAL A 67 5.02 4.25 -5.01
C VAL A 67 4.26 4.34 -3.68
N PHE A 68 3.28 3.48 -3.43
CA PHE A 68 2.58 3.37 -2.14
C PHE A 68 3.56 3.08 -0.99
N HIS A 69 4.48 2.14 -1.15
CA HIS A 69 5.47 1.82 -0.11
C HIS A 69 6.41 3.00 0.15
N LEU A 70 6.86 3.69 -0.91
CA LEU A 70 7.68 4.91 -0.76
C LEU A 70 6.93 6.01 0.00
N HIS A 71 5.62 6.18 -0.26
CA HIS A 71 4.79 7.14 0.46
C HIS A 71 4.54 6.72 1.92
N ILE A 72 4.45 5.42 2.23
CA ILE A 72 4.40 4.96 3.62
C ILE A 72 5.70 5.28 4.36
N ILE A 73 6.86 5.09 3.71
CA ILE A 73 8.15 5.45 4.31
C ILE A 73 8.18 6.96 4.56
N ALA A 74 7.81 7.77 3.56
CA ALA A 74 7.73 9.22 3.70
C ALA A 74 6.73 9.64 4.79
N PHE A 75 5.58 8.97 4.91
CA PHE A 75 4.58 9.19 5.95
C PHE A 75 5.14 8.89 7.34
N ALA A 76 5.86 7.79 7.49
CA ALA A 76 6.49 7.41 8.76
C ALA A 76 7.50 8.47 9.22
N PHE A 77 8.27 9.06 8.30
CA PHE A 77 9.14 10.20 8.63
C PHE A 77 8.33 11.47 8.93
N TYR A 78 7.37 11.82 8.07
CA TYR A 78 6.56 13.03 8.20
C TYR A 78 5.80 13.09 9.53
N GLY A 79 5.22 11.96 9.96
CA GLY A 79 4.49 11.83 11.22
C GLY A 79 5.35 11.99 12.48
N THR A 80 6.68 11.95 12.38
CA THR A 80 7.57 12.24 13.52
C THR A 80 7.84 13.73 13.72
N TYR A 81 7.63 14.56 12.67
CA TYR A 81 7.94 15.99 12.71
C TYR A 81 6.68 16.87 12.75
N GLU A 82 5.57 16.41 12.19
CA GLU A 82 4.34 17.21 12.13
C GLU A 82 3.52 17.08 13.42
N THR A 83 3.19 18.23 14.02
CA THR A 83 2.38 18.30 15.24
C THR A 83 0.88 18.42 14.97
N ASP A 84 0.50 18.76 13.75
CA ASP A 84 -0.88 18.96 13.32
C ASP A 84 -1.51 17.65 12.82
N ILE A 85 -2.45 17.11 13.59
CA ILE A 85 -3.10 15.82 13.33
C ILE A 85 -3.91 15.86 12.02
N ASP A 86 -4.52 16.99 11.68
CA ASP A 86 -5.36 17.09 10.49
C ASP A 86 -4.52 16.95 9.22
N LYS A 87 -3.29 17.48 9.23
CA LYS A 87 -2.34 17.32 8.11
C LYS A 87 -1.81 15.89 8.00
N VAL A 88 -1.47 15.26 9.12
CA VAL A 88 -1.03 13.86 9.15
C VAL A 88 -2.13 12.94 8.61
N LEU A 89 -3.38 13.16 9.04
CA LEU A 89 -4.52 12.37 8.57
C LEU A 89 -4.79 12.59 7.07
N SER A 90 -4.76 13.85 6.61
CA SER A 90 -4.92 14.20 5.19
C SER A 90 -3.85 13.52 4.31
N PHE A 91 -2.59 13.52 4.76
CA PHE A 91 -1.52 12.81 4.07
C PHE A 91 -1.76 11.30 4.05
N GLY A 92 -2.19 10.71 5.18
CA GLY A 92 -2.53 9.29 5.25
C GLY A 92 -3.61 8.89 4.24
N VAL A 93 -4.66 9.70 4.08
CA VAL A 93 -5.71 9.49 3.08
C VAL A 93 -5.15 9.59 1.66
N PHE A 94 -4.24 10.53 1.40
CA PHE A 94 -3.57 10.65 0.11
C PHE A 94 -2.76 9.39 -0.24
N VAL A 95 -2.07 8.77 0.73
CA VAL A 95 -1.35 7.51 0.51
C VAL A 95 -2.29 6.39 0.04
N LEU A 96 -3.54 6.37 0.52
CA LEU A 96 -4.53 5.37 0.10
C LEU A 96 -4.94 5.47 -1.38
N LEU A 97 -4.75 6.61 -2.04
CA LEU A 97 -5.03 6.72 -3.48
C LEU A 97 -4.15 5.76 -4.30
N TRP A 98 -2.90 5.56 -3.88
CA TRP A 98 -1.97 4.70 -4.61
C TRP A 98 -2.35 3.23 -4.53
N ILE A 99 -2.87 2.76 -3.39
CA ILE A 99 -3.35 1.37 -3.27
C ILE A 99 -4.63 1.15 -4.07
N VAL A 100 -5.52 2.14 -4.12
CA VAL A 100 -6.74 2.09 -4.95
C VAL A 100 -6.38 2.05 -6.44
N LEU A 101 -5.44 2.88 -6.88
CA LEU A 101 -4.97 2.87 -8.27
C LEU A 101 -4.37 1.51 -8.63
N GLY A 102 -3.58 0.92 -7.73
CA GLY A 102 -3.00 -0.41 -7.92
C GLY A 102 -4.06 -1.50 -8.07
N ALA A 103 -5.11 -1.43 -7.25
CA ALA A 103 -6.26 -2.34 -7.35
C ALA A 103 -6.98 -2.20 -8.70
N ILE A 104 -7.24 -0.97 -9.16
CA ILE A 104 -7.88 -0.73 -10.46
C ILE A 104 -7.01 -1.29 -11.60
N CYS A 105 -5.70 -1.06 -11.58
CA CYS A 105 -4.77 -1.62 -12.54
C CYS A 105 -4.75 -3.16 -12.52
N ALA A 106 -4.80 -3.77 -11.34
CA ALA A 106 -4.85 -5.23 -11.22
C ALA A 106 -6.17 -5.82 -11.75
N ILE A 107 -7.31 -5.20 -11.42
CA ILE A 107 -8.64 -5.62 -11.88
C ILE A 107 -8.72 -5.53 -13.41
N THR A 108 -8.30 -4.41 -14.00
CA THR A 108 -8.27 -4.22 -15.45
C THR A 108 -7.35 -5.22 -16.14
N GLY A 109 -6.19 -5.53 -15.55
CA GLY A 109 -5.31 -6.60 -16.01
C GLY A 109 -5.99 -7.97 -16.04
N PHE A 110 -6.72 -8.32 -14.98
CA PHE A 110 -7.46 -9.59 -14.88
C PHE A 110 -8.63 -9.69 -15.87
N LEU A 111 -9.39 -8.60 -16.05
CA LEU A 111 -10.47 -8.54 -17.03
C LEU A 111 -9.96 -8.73 -18.47
N ASN A 112 -8.76 -8.21 -18.77
CA ASN A 112 -8.15 -8.39 -20.08
C ASN A 112 -7.66 -9.83 -20.32
N LEU A 113 -7.18 -10.52 -19.28
CA LEU A 113 -6.83 -11.95 -19.38
C LEU A 113 -8.06 -12.82 -19.68
N THR A 114 -9.15 -12.62 -18.93
CA THR A 114 -10.37 -13.43 -19.05
C THR A 114 -11.09 -13.25 -20.38
N ARG A 115 -10.99 -12.07 -21.00
CA ARG A 115 -11.53 -11.82 -22.36
C ARG A 115 -10.71 -12.49 -23.47
N SER A 116 -9.42 -12.71 -23.25
CA SER A 116 -8.49 -13.26 -24.26
C SER A 116 -8.39 -14.79 -24.29
N SER A 117 -8.91 -15.48 -23.27
CA SER A 117 -8.95 -16.96 -23.25
C SER A 117 -10.08 -17.45 -24.16
N PRO A 118 -9.82 -18.41 -25.09
CA PRO A 118 -10.90 -19.15 -25.75
C PRO A 118 -11.78 -19.77 -24.65
N ARG A 119 -13.09 -19.59 -24.74
CA ARG A 119 -14.03 -20.35 -23.89
C ARG A 119 -13.90 -21.83 -24.28
N PRO A 120 -13.89 -22.77 -23.31
CA PRO A 120 -13.99 -24.20 -23.62
C PRO A 120 -15.30 -24.51 -24.36
#